data_AF-A0A3S3SCV4-F1
#
_entry.id   AF-A0A3S3SCV4-F1
#
_cell.length_a   1.000
_cell.length_b   1.000
_cell.length_c   1.000
_cell.angle_alpha   90.00
_cell.angle_beta   90.00
_cell.angle_gamma   90.00
#
_symmetry.space_group_name_H-M   'P 1'
#
loop_
_entity.id
_entity.type
_entity.pdbx_description
1 polymer ?
#
loop_
_entity_poly.entity_id
_entity_poly.type
_entity_poly.pdbx_seq_one_letter_code
_entity_poly.pdbx_strand_id
1 'polypeptide(L)'
;MTDNREDGLEERRKRLSADLAARRVEDAAEAKRDAQSEESRRGVALGFKISSEFIAAVAVGAVLGYLLGLVWPASKPWGLIIFLLLGFCAGVLNVLRAVGMVAAPPSLTGETNKNGKKDGR
;
A
#
# COMPACT_ATOMS: atom_id res chain seq x y z
N MET A 1 17.43 0.04 -63.73
CA MET A 1 18.34 -0.81 -62.92
C MET A 1 18.22 -0.57 -61.40
N THR A 2 17.19 0.14 -60.92
CA THR A 2 17.02 0.57 -59.52
C THR A 2 16.11 -0.36 -58.70
N ASP A 3 15.14 -0.99 -59.35
CA ASP A 3 14.14 -1.92 -58.81
C ASP A 3 14.73 -2.95 -57.80
N ASN A 4 15.76 -3.68 -58.23
CA ASN A 4 16.39 -4.75 -57.45
C ASN A 4 17.07 -4.28 -56.14
N ARG A 5 17.42 -2.99 -56.01
CA ARG A 5 18.00 -2.42 -54.77
C ARG A 5 16.92 -2.05 -53.77
N GLU A 6 15.76 -1.63 -54.23
CA GLU A 6 14.65 -1.23 -53.37
C GLU A 6 14.05 -2.45 -52.68
N ASP A 7 13.85 -3.54 -53.43
CA ASP A 7 13.40 -4.85 -52.92
C ASP A 7 14.28 -5.35 -51.75
N GLY A 8 15.61 -5.28 -51.91
CA GLY A 8 16.56 -5.71 -50.87
C GLY A 8 16.55 -4.84 -49.62
N LEU A 9 16.22 -3.54 -49.73
CA LEU A 9 16.08 -2.66 -48.58
C LEU A 9 14.76 -2.86 -47.84
N GLU A 10 13.68 -3.13 -48.57
CA GLU A 10 12.39 -3.45 -47.99
C GLU A 10 12.44 -4.75 -47.18
N GLU A 11 13.11 -5.78 -47.69
CA GLU A 11 13.28 -7.05 -46.99
C GLU A 11 14.07 -6.89 -45.67
N ARG A 12 15.12 -6.06 -45.68
CA ARG A 12 15.90 -5.72 -44.48
C ARG A 12 15.09 -4.90 -43.49
N ARG A 13 14.28 -3.94 -43.95
CA ARG A 13 13.36 -3.17 -43.08
C ARG A 13 12.31 -4.07 -42.46
N LYS A 14 11.71 -5.00 -43.22
CA LYS A 14 10.78 -6.00 -42.70
C LYS A 14 11.44 -6.84 -41.61
N ARG A 15 12.62 -7.41 -41.86
CA ARG A 15 13.37 -8.18 -40.85
C ARG A 15 13.68 -7.37 -39.59
N LEU A 16 14.17 -6.14 -39.74
CA LEU A 16 14.46 -5.26 -38.61
C LEU A 16 13.19 -4.88 -37.82
N SER A 17 12.07 -4.63 -38.51
CA SER A 17 10.80 -4.34 -37.85
C SER A 17 10.25 -5.54 -37.10
N ALA A 18 10.43 -6.76 -37.63
CA ALA A 18 10.03 -7.98 -36.96
C ALA A 18 10.89 -8.24 -35.70
N ASP A 19 12.21 -8.03 -35.79
CA ASP A 19 13.13 -8.17 -34.68
C ASP A 19 12.89 -7.12 -33.57
N LEU A 20 12.63 -5.87 -33.97
CA LEU A 20 12.22 -4.81 -33.04
C LEU A 20 10.86 -5.09 -32.38
N ALA A 21 9.90 -5.65 -33.13
CA ALA A 21 8.61 -6.04 -32.57
C ALA A 21 8.78 -7.16 -31.55
N ALA A 22 9.61 -8.16 -31.83
CA ALA A 22 9.92 -9.24 -30.89
C ALA A 22 10.58 -8.70 -29.61
N ARG A 23 11.61 -7.87 -29.73
CA ARG A 23 12.29 -7.24 -28.58
C ARG A 23 11.36 -6.38 -27.74
N ARG A 24 10.50 -5.58 -28.36
CA ARG A 24 9.52 -4.76 -27.63
C ARG A 24 8.52 -5.60 -26.84
N VAL A 25 8.17 -6.80 -27.33
CA VAL A 25 7.29 -7.72 -26.60
C VAL A 25 8.01 -8.32 -25.39
N GLU A 26 9.28 -8.70 -25.54
CA GLU A 26 10.11 -9.15 -24.42
C GLU A 26 10.32 -8.04 -23.38
N ASP A 27 10.75 -6.85 -23.80
CA ASP A 27 10.95 -5.69 -22.91
C ASP A 27 9.66 -5.32 -22.17
N ALA A 28 8.51 -5.36 -22.86
CA ALA A 28 7.21 -5.10 -22.24
C ALA A 28 6.77 -6.21 -21.26
N ALA A 29 7.14 -7.47 -21.53
CA ALA A 29 6.87 -8.58 -20.63
C ALA A 29 7.74 -8.52 -19.37
N GLU A 30 9.01 -8.14 -19.52
CA GLU A 30 9.96 -7.96 -18.42
C GLU A 30 9.55 -6.75 -17.55
N ALA A 31 9.24 -5.61 -18.16
CA ALA A 31 8.73 -4.43 -17.44
C ALA A 31 7.43 -4.73 -16.66
N LYS A 32 6.54 -5.57 -17.20
CA LYS A 32 5.33 -6.01 -16.48
C LYS A 32 5.66 -6.91 -15.28
N ARG A 33 6.64 -7.81 -15.42
CA ARG A 33 7.08 -8.70 -14.33
C ARG A 33 7.74 -7.92 -13.20
N ASP A 34 8.54 -6.91 -13.53
CA ASP A 34 9.16 -6.02 -12.55
C ASP A 34 8.11 -5.17 -11.82
N ALA A 35 7.17 -4.58 -12.57
CA ALA A 35 6.06 -3.82 -11.99
C ALA A 35 5.20 -4.68 -11.04
N GLN A 36 4.88 -5.92 -11.43
CA GLN A 36 4.12 -6.85 -10.59
C GLN A 36 4.89 -7.26 -9.33
N SER A 37 6.21 -7.41 -9.44
CA SER A 37 7.10 -7.75 -8.32
C SER A 37 7.20 -6.59 -7.33
N GLU A 38 7.32 -5.36 -7.82
CA GLU A 38 7.27 -4.16 -6.98
C GLU A 38 5.91 -3.99 -6.30
N GLU A 39 4.81 -4.19 -7.03
CA GLU A 39 3.46 -4.13 -6.48
C GLU A 39 3.25 -5.18 -5.38
N SER A 40 3.69 -6.41 -5.62
CA SER A 40 3.62 -7.50 -4.63
C SER A 40 4.42 -7.15 -3.37
N ARG A 41 5.63 -6.59 -3.50
CA ARG A 41 6.43 -6.15 -2.34
C ARG A 41 5.75 -5.02 -1.57
N ARG A 42 5.16 -4.06 -2.27
CA ARG A 42 4.41 -2.95 -1.65
C ARG A 42 3.16 -3.46 -0.92
N GLY A 43 2.42 -4.40 -1.52
CA GLY A 43 1.25 -5.04 -0.91
C GLY A 43 1.59 -5.81 0.36
N VAL A 44 2.70 -6.57 0.35
CA VAL A 44 3.19 -7.30 1.53
C VAL A 44 3.61 -6.33 2.63
N ALA A 45 4.38 -5.28 2.31
CA ALA A 45 4.81 -4.28 3.29
C ALA A 45 3.63 -3.55 3.93
N LEU A 46 2.60 -3.22 3.13
CA LEU A 46 1.39 -2.58 3.63
C LEU A 46 0.59 -3.52 4.54
N GLY A 47 0.46 -4.80 4.17
CA GLY A 47 -0.20 -5.81 4.99
C GLY A 47 0.49 -6.02 6.35
N PHE A 48 1.83 -6.03 6.38
CA PHE A 48 2.62 -6.11 7.62
C PHE A 48 2.42 -4.88 8.53
N LYS A 49 2.36 -3.68 7.94
CA LYS A 49 2.13 -2.46 8.71
C LYS A 49 0.75 -2.48 9.37
N ILE A 50 -0.29 -2.79 8.60
CA ILE A 50 -1.67 -2.85 9.10
C ILE A 50 -1.83 -3.95 10.17
N SER A 51 -1.22 -5.12 9.96
CA SER A 51 -1.27 -6.20 10.96
C SER A 51 -0.54 -5.82 12.25
N SER A 52 0.60 -5.11 12.17
CA SER A 52 1.35 -4.67 13.34
C SER A 52 0.57 -3.65 14.19
N GLU A 53 -0.13 -2.70 13.56
CA GLU A 53 -0.97 -1.72 14.26
C GLU A 53 -2.19 -2.38 14.93
N PHE A 54 -2.78 -3.40 14.28
CA PHE A 54 -3.85 -4.20 14.88
C PHE A 54 -3.38 -5.00 16.10
N ILE A 55 -2.27 -5.72 15.97
CA ILE A 55 -1.70 -6.54 17.05
C ILE A 55 -1.29 -5.66 18.24
N ALA A 56 -0.72 -4.47 17.98
CA ALA A 56 -0.36 -3.53 19.04
C ALA A 56 -1.60 -3.06 19.82
N ALA A 57 -2.69 -2.70 19.14
CA ALA A 57 -3.94 -2.30 19.81
C ALA A 57 -4.55 -3.44 20.64
N VAL A 58 -4.55 -4.66 20.12
CA VAL A 58 -5.04 -5.86 20.83
C VAL A 58 -4.16 -6.17 22.04
N ALA A 59 -2.83 -6.12 21.89
CA ALA A 59 -1.90 -6.37 22.98
C ALA A 59 -2.04 -5.33 24.10
N VAL A 60 -2.19 -4.04 23.76
CA VAL A 60 -2.45 -2.98 24.74
C VAL A 60 -3.77 -3.21 25.47
N GLY A 61 -4.84 -3.60 24.77
CA GLY A 61 -6.12 -3.97 25.38
C GLY A 61 -6.01 -5.16 26.34
N ALA A 62 -5.23 -6.18 25.96
CA ALA A 62 -4.99 -7.37 26.80
C ALA A 62 -4.18 -7.03 28.06
N VAL A 63 -3.12 -6.23 27.94
CA VAL A 63 -2.28 -5.81 29.06
C VAL A 63 -3.06 -4.93 30.04
N LEU A 64 -3.84 -3.96 29.54
CA LEU A 64 -4.71 -3.12 30.37
C LEU A 64 -5.79 -3.95 31.08
N GLY A 65 -6.45 -4.88 30.36
CA GLY A 65 -7.45 -5.78 30.94
C GLY A 65 -6.88 -6.71 32.02
N TYR A 66 -5.66 -7.20 31.84
CA TYR A 66 -4.95 -8.02 32.83
C TYR A 66 -4.58 -7.22 34.08
N LEU A 67 -4.05 -6.01 33.92
CA LEU A 67 -3.68 -5.12 35.04
C LEU A 67 -4.90 -4.73 35.88
N LEU A 68 -6.02 -4.38 35.23
CA LEU A 68 -7.28 -4.04 35.92
C LEU A 68 -7.94 -5.27 36.58
N GLY A 69 -7.77 -6.46 36.01
CA GLY A 69 -8.20 -7.73 36.62
C GLY A 69 -7.44 -8.08 37.90
N LEU A 70 -6.21 -7.59 38.06
CA LEU A 70 -5.40 -7.79 39.27
C LEU A 70 -5.86 -6.93 40.47
N VAL A 71 -6.48 -5.77 40.20
CA VAL A 71 -6.88 -4.80 41.24
C VAL A 71 -8.21 -5.19 41.92
N TRP A 72 -9.06 -5.96 41.25
CA TRP A 72 -10.34 -6.43 41.80
C TRP A 72 -10.41 -7.96 41.88
N PRO A 73 -9.95 -8.56 42.99
CA PRO A 73 -10.00 -10.02 43.20
C PRO A 73 -11.42 -10.60 43.35
N ALA A 74 -12.47 -9.77 43.38
CA ALA A 74 -13.85 -10.19 43.66
C ALA A 74 -14.77 -10.33 42.43
N SER A 75 -14.35 -9.87 41.24
CA SER A 75 -15.18 -9.93 40.04
C SER A 75 -14.64 -11.00 39.10
N LYS A 76 -15.37 -12.12 39.05
CA LYS A 76 -15.45 -13.16 37.99
C LYS A 76 -14.99 -12.63 36.61
N PRO A 77 -14.52 -13.45 35.65
CA PRO A 77 -13.70 -13.06 34.46
C PRO A 77 -14.38 -12.13 33.43
N TRP A 78 -15.48 -11.49 33.81
CA TRP A 78 -16.15 -10.38 33.16
C TRP A 78 -15.22 -9.21 32.83
N GLY A 79 -14.27 -8.84 33.71
CA GLY A 79 -13.29 -7.80 33.40
C GLY A 79 -12.45 -8.15 32.17
N LEU A 80 -12.04 -9.42 32.06
CA LEU A 80 -11.30 -9.98 30.94
C LEU A 80 -12.16 -10.00 29.66
N ILE A 81 -13.44 -10.41 29.77
CA ILE A 81 -14.39 -10.47 28.65
C ILE A 81 -14.71 -9.07 28.10
N ILE A 82 -14.97 -8.09 28.98
CA ILE A 82 -15.28 -6.71 28.57
C ILE A 82 -14.07 -6.04 27.92
N PHE A 83 -12.86 -6.20 28.49
CA PHE A 83 -11.65 -5.67 27.88
C PHE A 83 -11.25 -6.37 26.58
N LEU A 84 -11.52 -7.68 26.46
CA LEU A 84 -11.35 -8.42 25.21
C LEU A 84 -12.29 -7.90 24.13
N LEU A 85 -13.58 -7.71 24.45
CA LEU A 85 -14.57 -7.15 23.54
C LEU A 85 -14.25 -5.71 23.15
N LEU A 86 -13.80 -4.88 24.11
CA LEU A 86 -13.44 -3.49 23.85
C LEU A 86 -12.16 -3.38 23.01
N GLY A 87 -11.14 -4.20 23.29
CA GLY A 87 -9.91 -4.29 22.49
C GLY A 87 -10.17 -4.85 21.08
N PHE A 88 -11.06 -5.83 20.96
CA PHE A 88 -11.53 -6.34 19.66
C PHE A 88 -12.28 -5.25 18.88
N CYS A 89 -13.19 -4.52 19.53
CA CYS A 89 -13.93 -3.42 18.91
C CYS A 89 -12.98 -2.29 18.45
N ALA A 90 -12.01 -1.90 19.29
CA ALA A 90 -10.98 -0.93 18.93
C ALA A 90 -10.09 -1.40 17.77
N GLY A 91 -9.70 -2.68 17.76
CA GLY A 91 -8.94 -3.29 16.67
C GLY A 91 -9.72 -3.31 15.35
N VAL A 92 -11.00 -3.72 15.38
CA VAL A 92 -11.88 -3.69 14.21
C VAL A 92 -12.08 -2.25 13.71
N LEU A 93 -12.30 -1.28 14.59
CA LEU A 93 -12.41 0.14 14.23
C LEU A 93 -11.10 0.69 13.61
N ASN A 94 -9.93 0.26 14.09
CA ASN A 94 -8.64 0.64 13.51
C ASN A 94 -8.46 0.06 12.10
N VAL A 95 -8.87 -1.19 11.87
CA VAL A 95 -8.84 -1.84 10.55
C VAL A 95 -9.83 -1.19 9.59
N LEU A 96 -11.07 -0.94 10.02
CA LEU A 96 -12.08 -0.25 9.19
C LEU A 96 -11.64 1.17 8.81
N ARG A 97 -10.89 1.84 9.69
CA ARG A 97 -10.26 3.14 9.40
C ARG A 97 -9.11 3.00 8.40
N ALA A 98 -8.27 1.98 8.52
CA ALA A 98 -7.18 1.72 7.58
C ALA A 98 -7.67 1.35 6.17
N VAL A 99 -8.81 0.68 6.06
CA VAL A 99 -9.45 0.30 4.78
C VAL A 99 -10.35 1.42 4.23
N GLY A 100 -10.46 2.56 4.93
CA GLY A 100 -11.13 3.77 4.41
C GLY A 100 -12.64 3.85 4.62
N MET A 101 -13.24 2.98 5.45
CA MET A 101 -14.67 3.00 5.76
C MET A 101 -15.05 3.96 6.90
N VAL A 102 -14.09 4.61 7.55
CA VAL A 102 -14.34 5.65 8.56
C VAL A 102 -13.59 6.91 8.14
N ALA A 103 -14.34 7.96 7.76
CA ALA A 103 -13.78 9.25 7.38
C ALA A 103 -12.80 9.76 8.45
N ALA A 104 -11.59 10.12 8.03
CA ALA A 104 -10.66 10.82 8.89
C ALA A 104 -11.30 12.14 9.35
N PRO A 105 -11.27 12.49 10.65
CA PRO A 105 -11.66 13.83 11.06
C PRO A 105 -10.76 14.82 10.32
N PRO A 106 -11.27 16.00 9.93
CA PRO A 106 -10.46 17.05 9.33
C PRO A 106 -9.50 17.55 10.39
N SER A 107 -8.34 16.91 10.53
CA SER A 107 -7.22 17.51 11.24
C SER A 107 -6.77 18.69 10.37
N LEU A 108 -7.07 19.88 10.89
CA LEU A 108 -6.55 21.16 10.44
C LEU A 108 -5.02 21.11 10.56
N THR A 109 -4.37 20.51 9.57
CA THR A 109 -2.94 20.66 9.34
C THR A 109 -2.72 22.11 8.97
N GLY A 110 -2.14 22.85 9.91
CA GLY A 110 -1.73 24.22 9.73
C GLY A 110 -0.76 24.38 8.57
N GLU A 111 -0.78 25.61 8.06
CA GLU A 111 0.35 26.33 7.48
C GLU A 111 1.21 25.60 6.45
N THR A 112 0.88 25.83 5.18
CA THR A 112 1.88 25.85 4.11
C THR A 112 1.91 27.25 3.49
N ASN A 113 2.71 28.10 4.13
CA ASN A 113 3.76 28.90 3.47
C ASN A 113 3.42 29.39 2.05
N LYS A 114 2.85 30.61 1.96
CA LYS A 114 2.87 31.41 0.72
C LYS A 114 4.02 32.42 0.79
N ASN A 115 5.25 31.92 0.80
CA ASN A 115 6.42 32.74 0.53
C ASN A 115 6.55 32.98 -0.98
N GLY A 116 6.48 34.24 -1.36
CA GLY A 116 7.37 34.82 -2.37
C GLY A 116 7.18 34.39 -3.82
N LYS A 117 6.18 34.95 -4.51
CA LYS A 117 6.30 35.22 -5.95
C LYS A 117 6.37 36.73 -6.16
N LYS A 118 7.57 37.26 -5.92
CA LYS A 118 8.00 38.55 -6.47
C LYS A 118 8.36 38.35 -7.94
N ASP A 119 7.99 39.39 -8.68
CA ASP A 119 8.55 39.89 -9.93
C ASP A 119 8.39 39.09 -11.22
N GLY A 120 7.74 39.80 -12.14
CA GLY A 120 7.61 39.54 -13.57
C GLY A 120 6.74 40.63 -14.19
N ARG A 121 7.12 41.90 -13.95
CA ARG A 121 6.73 43.02 -14.80
C ARG A 121 7.81 43.18 -15.87
#